data_AF-A0A7S4S4S0-F1
#
_entry.id   AF-A0A7S4S4S0-F1
#
_cell.length_a   1.000
_cell.length_b   1.000
_cell.length_c   1.000
_cell.angle_alpha   90.00
_cell.angle_beta   90.00
_cell.angle_gamma   90.00
#
_symmetry.space_group_name_H-M   'P 1'
#
loop_
_entity.id
_entity.type
_entity.pdbx_description
1 polymer ?
#
loop_
_entity_poly.entity_id
_entity_poly.type
_entity_poly.pdbx_seq_one_letter_code
_entity_poly.pdbx_strand_id
1 'polypeptide(L)'
;MTINKLRFHLVHLLGRDEEVKNLSACLERMMQPGRQTKELVMISGYSGTGKTTLASTLQTKVNSVKEGGAFVTGKFDQFRSGEPLSAISQAFGELCRMTVKKGATLCKEIEDVLRAELKSEVYLLSQIIPDLKKVINQDTEHAKTSDDTTSDARQAQFNYAFRVFVRTMSSHFSPLVLCLDDLQWADVSSLDIIELLLADVQNKCSLMI
;
A
#
# COMPACT_ATOMS: atom_id res chain seq x y z
N MET A 1 15.74 -13.23 39.52
CA MET A 1 16.34 -12.32 38.50
C MET A 1 16.99 -13.22 37.47
N THR A 2 16.62 -13.24 36.19
CA THR A 2 16.01 -12.21 35.35
C THR A 2 15.15 -12.90 34.29
N ILE A 3 13.98 -12.33 34.03
CA ILE A 3 12.97 -12.82 33.09
C ILE A 3 13.53 -12.67 31.67
N ASN A 4 13.78 -13.78 30.96
CA ASN A 4 13.97 -13.76 29.51
C ASN A 4 12.61 -13.83 28.84
N LYS A 5 12.16 -12.66 28.39
CA LYS A 5 10.89 -12.41 27.71
C LYS A 5 11.04 -12.61 26.20
N LEU A 6 10.05 -13.32 25.65
CA LEU A 6 9.56 -13.35 24.26
C LEU A 6 10.30 -14.25 23.23
N ARG A 7 9.60 -15.32 22.86
CA ARG A 7 9.84 -16.16 21.67
C ARG A 7 9.29 -15.45 20.43
N PHE A 8 10.09 -15.33 19.38
CA PHE A 8 9.61 -15.05 18.03
C PHE A 8 9.69 -16.32 17.18
N HIS A 9 8.58 -16.71 16.54
CA HIS A 9 8.55 -17.78 15.54
C HIS A 9 9.23 -17.27 14.27
N LEU A 10 10.52 -17.58 14.07
CA LEU A 10 11.16 -17.49 12.78
C LEU A 10 10.92 -18.81 12.05
N VAL A 11 10.12 -18.77 10.97
CA VAL A 11 10.11 -19.84 9.98
C VAL A 11 11.49 -19.84 9.33
N HIS A 12 12.36 -20.75 9.75
CA HIS A 12 13.61 -21.03 9.05
C HIS A 12 13.27 -21.52 7.65
N LEU A 13 13.45 -20.67 6.63
CA LEU A 13 13.44 -21.10 5.24
C LEU A 13 14.83 -21.66 4.92
N LEU A 14 15.05 -22.94 5.21
CA LEU A 14 16.29 -23.65 4.86
C LEU A 14 16.59 -23.45 3.37
N GLY A 15 17.74 -22.86 3.06
CA GLY A 15 18.19 -22.62 1.67
C GLY A 15 17.68 -21.33 1.01
N ARG A 16 17.08 -20.39 1.76
CA ARG A 16 16.63 -19.07 1.22
C ARG A 16 17.38 -17.85 1.77
N ASP A 17 18.57 -18.08 2.34
CA ASP A 17 19.34 -17.02 3.00
C ASP A 17 19.76 -15.92 2.01
N GLU A 18 20.08 -16.29 0.76
CA GLU A 18 20.43 -15.34 -0.30
C GLU A 18 19.22 -14.52 -0.76
N GLU A 19 18.03 -15.11 -0.90
CA GLU A 19 16.81 -14.38 -1.26
C GLU A 19 16.40 -13.40 -0.16
N VAL A 20 16.47 -13.82 1.11
CA VAL A 20 16.20 -12.93 2.26
C VAL A 20 17.20 -11.78 2.27
N LYS A 21 18.47 -12.06 2.01
CA LYS A 21 19.54 -11.05 1.93
C LYS A 21 19.31 -10.08 0.77
N ASN A 22 18.91 -10.56 -0.40
CA ASN A 22 18.63 -9.72 -1.56
C ASN A 22 17.42 -8.81 -1.34
N LEU A 23 16.32 -9.33 -0.80
CA LEU A 23 15.14 -8.54 -0.44
C LEU A 23 15.48 -7.49 0.63
N SER A 24 16.23 -7.90 1.64
CA SER A 24 16.71 -7.02 2.69
C SER A 24 17.58 -5.89 2.15
N ALA A 25 18.55 -6.22 1.28
CA ALA A 25 19.43 -5.23 0.67
C ALA A 25 18.65 -4.26 -0.22
N CYS A 26 17.57 -4.71 -0.87
CA CYS A 26 16.68 -3.82 -1.61
C CYS A 26 16.03 -2.78 -0.69
N LEU A 27 15.40 -3.23 0.40
CA LEU A 27 14.79 -2.35 1.38
C LEU A 27 15.82 -1.40 2.02
N GLU A 28 16.99 -1.90 2.40
CA GLU A 28 18.07 -1.12 3.00
C GLU A 28 18.57 -0.01 2.07
N ARG A 29 18.68 -0.28 0.75
CA ARG A 29 18.99 0.77 -0.23
C ARG A 29 17.93 1.85 -0.21
N MET A 30 16.64 1.49 -0.21
CA MET A 30 15.54 2.45 -0.23
C MET A 30 15.43 3.32 1.03
N MET A 31 15.96 2.85 2.15
CA MET A 31 15.98 3.57 3.43
C MET A 31 17.18 4.51 3.58
N GLN A 32 18.09 4.58 2.59
CA GLN A 32 19.23 5.48 2.65
C GLN A 32 18.78 6.95 2.69
N PRO A 33 19.36 7.80 3.57
CA PRO A 33 18.97 9.21 3.69
C PRO A 33 19.02 9.94 2.35
N GLY A 34 17.97 10.72 2.04
CA GLY A 34 17.87 11.49 0.81
C GLY A 34 17.56 10.68 -0.45
N ARG A 35 17.42 9.35 -0.34
CA ARG A 35 17.06 8.50 -1.46
C ARG A 35 15.54 8.36 -1.53
N GLN A 36 15.01 8.55 -2.73
CA GLN A 36 13.59 8.48 -3.04
C GLN A 36 13.44 7.52 -4.21
N THR A 37 13.28 6.25 -3.90
CA THR A 37 13.29 5.18 -4.91
C THR A 37 12.01 4.41 -4.92
N LYS A 38 11.69 3.91 -6.11
CA LYS A 38 10.63 2.97 -6.33
C LYS A 38 11.22 1.69 -6.86
N GLU A 39 10.83 0.59 -6.26
CA GLU A 39 11.35 -0.73 -6.60
C GLU A 39 10.16 -1.67 -6.82
N LEU A 40 10.22 -2.48 -7.88
CA LEU A 40 9.31 -3.59 -8.11
C LEU A 40 10.09 -4.88 -7.90
N VAL A 41 9.64 -5.72 -6.96
CA VAL A 41 10.30 -6.98 -6.66
C VAL A 41 9.37 -8.15 -6.91
N MET A 42 9.71 -8.98 -7.91
CA MET A 42 8.93 -10.16 -8.23
C MET A 42 9.48 -11.40 -7.53
N ILE A 43 8.66 -12.03 -6.68
CA ILE A 43 8.98 -13.31 -6.03
C ILE A 43 8.26 -14.43 -6.77
N SER A 44 8.98 -15.15 -7.63
CA SER A 44 8.45 -16.31 -8.37
C SER A 44 8.82 -17.64 -7.72
N GLY A 45 7.97 -18.65 -7.89
CA GLY A 45 8.22 -20.01 -7.40
C GLY A 45 6.93 -20.83 -7.31
N TYR A 46 7.05 -22.14 -7.15
CA TYR A 46 5.90 -23.04 -7.06
C TYR A 46 4.98 -22.71 -5.86
N SER A 47 3.74 -23.17 -5.92
CA SER A 47 2.84 -23.04 -4.76
C SER A 47 3.41 -23.76 -3.55
N GLY A 48 3.22 -23.20 -2.35
CA GLY A 48 3.71 -23.78 -1.11
C GLY A 48 5.21 -23.63 -0.84
N THR A 49 6.00 -22.98 -1.72
CA THR A 49 7.45 -22.79 -1.48
C THR A 49 7.80 -21.67 -0.50
N GLY A 50 6.83 -21.10 0.21
CA GLY A 50 7.07 -20.04 1.20
C GLY A 50 7.33 -18.64 0.61
N LYS A 51 6.74 -18.29 -0.54
CA LYS A 51 6.87 -16.95 -1.15
C LYS A 51 6.33 -15.83 -0.24
N THR A 52 5.11 -15.99 0.26
CA THR A 52 4.50 -15.06 1.21
C THR A 52 5.30 -14.97 2.51
N THR A 53 5.85 -16.10 2.98
CA THR A 53 6.75 -16.13 4.15
C THR A 53 8.04 -15.37 3.90
N LEU A 54 8.60 -15.46 2.69
CA LEU A 54 9.78 -14.70 2.30
C LEU A 54 9.46 -13.20 2.26
N ALA A 55 8.35 -12.79 1.66
CA ALA A 55 7.93 -11.39 1.62
C ALA A 55 7.68 -10.82 3.03
N SER A 56 7.04 -11.60 3.92
CA SER A 56 6.74 -11.16 5.29
C SER A 56 7.99 -10.97 6.16
N THR A 57 9.16 -11.47 5.76
CA THR A 57 10.42 -11.13 6.43
C THR A 57 10.72 -9.62 6.40
N LEU A 58 10.25 -8.91 5.36
CA LEU A 58 10.36 -7.46 5.26
C LEU A 58 9.46 -6.75 6.26
N GLN A 59 8.30 -7.31 6.61
CA GLN A 59 7.33 -6.66 7.49
C GLN A 59 7.96 -6.23 8.83
N THR A 60 8.73 -7.12 9.47
CA THR A 60 9.42 -6.81 10.73
C THR A 60 10.43 -5.68 10.55
N LYS A 61 11.19 -5.68 9.44
CA LYS A 61 12.17 -4.62 9.15
C LYS A 61 11.49 -3.28 8.90
N VAL A 62 10.47 -3.25 8.04
CA VAL A 62 9.69 -2.05 7.70
C VAL A 62 9.04 -1.44 8.94
N ASN A 63 8.40 -2.26 9.78
CA ASN A 63 7.74 -1.77 10.99
C ASN A 63 8.74 -1.27 12.06
N SER A 64 10.01 -1.65 11.97
CA SER A 64 11.07 -1.19 12.89
C SER A 64 11.67 0.17 12.48
N VAL A 65 11.33 0.69 11.30
CA VAL A 65 11.81 1.98 10.81
C VAL A 65 11.27 3.11 11.71
N LYS A 66 12.18 3.95 12.21
CA LYS A 66 11.86 5.00 13.19
C LYS A 66 10.87 6.02 12.64
N GLU A 67 10.95 6.29 11.34
CA GLU A 67 10.09 7.19 10.59
C GLU A 67 8.68 6.63 10.38
N GLY A 68 8.42 5.38 10.77
CA GLY A 68 7.09 4.78 10.78
C GLY A 68 6.69 4.16 9.45
N GLY A 69 7.58 3.36 8.84
CA GLY A 69 7.29 2.61 7.61
C GLY A 69 6.05 1.71 7.73
N ALA A 70 5.47 1.35 6.59
CA ALA A 70 4.31 0.47 6.54
C ALA A 70 4.52 -0.68 5.55
N PHE A 71 4.19 -1.88 6.00
CA PHE A 71 4.09 -3.06 5.15
C PHE A 71 2.62 -3.49 5.13
N VAL A 72 1.99 -3.39 3.96
CA VAL A 72 0.58 -3.74 3.75
C VAL A 72 0.45 -4.81 2.68
N THR A 73 -0.60 -5.63 2.82
CA THR A 73 -0.77 -6.83 1.99
C THR A 73 -2.08 -6.83 1.24
N GLY A 74 -2.01 -7.22 -0.03
CA GLY A 74 -3.15 -7.49 -0.89
C GLY A 74 -3.01 -8.87 -1.49
N LYS A 75 -4.12 -9.59 -1.66
CA LYS A 75 -4.11 -10.88 -2.33
C LYS A 75 -5.14 -10.92 -3.45
N PHE A 76 -4.71 -11.26 -4.65
CA PHE A 76 -5.63 -11.53 -5.75
C PHE A 76 -6.26 -12.93 -5.56
N ASP A 77 -7.54 -13.03 -5.84
CA ASP A 77 -8.30 -14.27 -5.69
C ASP A 77 -8.97 -14.62 -7.02
N GLN A 78 -8.63 -15.78 -7.57
CA GLN A 78 -9.18 -16.34 -8.81
C GLN A 78 -10.70 -16.49 -8.80
N PHE A 79 -11.33 -16.51 -7.62
CA PHE A 79 -12.78 -16.62 -7.46
C PHE A 79 -13.47 -15.26 -7.25
N ARG A 80 -12.70 -14.18 -7.06
CA ARG A 80 -13.20 -12.79 -6.92
C ARG A 80 -12.92 -11.94 -8.15
N SER A 81 -12.78 -12.55 -9.32
CA SER A 81 -12.46 -11.90 -10.59
C SER A 81 -13.45 -10.81 -11.05
N GLY A 82 -14.58 -10.65 -10.35
CA GLY A 82 -15.57 -9.61 -10.60
C GLY A 82 -15.37 -8.29 -9.85
N GLU A 83 -14.46 -8.22 -8.87
CA GLU A 83 -14.19 -7.00 -8.10
C GLU A 83 -12.82 -6.41 -8.49
N PRO A 84 -12.79 -5.36 -9.34
CA PRO A 84 -11.55 -4.70 -9.75
C PRO A 84 -10.81 -4.13 -8.53
N LEU A 85 -9.48 -4.12 -8.61
CA LEU A 85 -8.63 -3.52 -7.57
C LEU A 85 -8.75 -4.16 -6.18
N SER A 86 -9.32 -5.36 -6.07
CA SER A 86 -9.62 -6.00 -4.77
C SER A 86 -8.38 -6.14 -3.85
N ALA A 87 -7.27 -6.65 -4.37
CA ALA A 87 -6.02 -6.77 -3.60
C ALA A 87 -5.45 -5.40 -3.20
N ILE A 88 -5.54 -4.42 -4.10
CA ILE A 88 -5.08 -3.05 -3.87
C ILE A 88 -5.93 -2.38 -2.79
N SER A 89 -7.26 -2.50 -2.90
CA SER A 89 -8.22 -2.04 -1.91
C SER A 89 -7.97 -2.64 -0.53
N GLN A 90 -7.71 -3.95 -0.48
CA GLN A 90 -7.35 -4.65 0.75
C GLN A 90 -6.11 -4.03 1.42
N ALA A 91 -5.02 -3.86 0.65
CA ALA A 91 -3.76 -3.36 1.16
C ALA A 91 -3.85 -1.90 1.62
N PHE A 92 -4.46 -1.02 0.83
CA PHE A 92 -4.63 0.37 1.23
C PHE A 92 -5.68 0.55 2.32
N GLY A 93 -6.67 -0.34 2.41
CA GLY A 93 -7.57 -0.41 3.56
C GLY A 93 -6.82 -0.75 4.86
N GLU A 94 -5.83 -1.65 4.80
CA GLU A 94 -4.91 -1.90 5.92
C GLU A 94 -4.15 -0.63 6.32
N LEU A 95 -3.64 0.12 5.34
CA LEU A 95 -2.94 1.38 5.57
C LEU A 95 -3.84 2.45 6.22
N CYS A 96 -5.10 2.55 5.77
CA CYS A 96 -6.11 3.41 6.41
C CYS A 96 -6.35 3.00 7.86
N ARG A 97 -6.49 1.70 8.15
CA ARG A 97 -6.64 1.20 9.53
C ARG A 97 -5.41 1.50 10.40
N MET A 98 -4.21 1.41 9.84
CA MET A 98 -2.97 1.81 10.53
C MET A 98 -2.96 3.30 10.85
N THR A 99 -3.44 4.14 9.93
CA THR A 99 -3.58 5.59 10.11
C THR A 99 -4.50 5.90 11.27
N VAL A 100 -5.70 5.30 11.29
CA VAL A 100 -6.67 5.45 12.39
C VAL A 100 -6.06 5.05 13.73
N LYS A 101 -5.29 3.95 13.77
CA LYS A 101 -4.60 3.50 14.99
C LYS A 101 -3.52 4.47 15.48
N LYS A 102 -2.85 5.22 14.59
CA LYS A 102 -1.87 6.25 14.96
C LYS A 102 -2.54 7.48 15.60
N GLY A 103 -3.83 7.70 15.35
CA GLY A 103 -4.66 8.65 16.10
C GLY A 103 -5.27 9.76 15.27
N ALA A 104 -6.19 10.50 15.90
CA ALA A 104 -7.02 11.51 15.23
C ALA A 104 -6.22 12.68 14.60
N THR A 105 -5.09 13.05 15.19
CA THR A 105 -4.23 14.11 14.65
C THR A 105 -3.73 13.76 13.24
N LEU A 106 -3.19 12.54 13.07
CA LEU A 106 -2.71 12.10 11.76
C LEU A 106 -3.87 11.94 10.76
N CYS A 107 -5.02 11.42 11.20
CA CYS A 107 -6.21 11.37 10.35
C CYS A 107 -6.58 12.75 9.81
N LYS A 108 -6.57 13.77 10.68
CA LYS A 108 -6.89 15.14 10.29
C LYS A 108 -5.86 15.73 9.32
N GLU A 109 -4.57 15.51 9.56
CA GLU A 109 -3.51 15.95 8.65
C GLU A 109 -3.69 15.37 7.24
N ILE A 110 -3.96 14.06 7.15
CA ILE A 110 -4.20 13.38 5.87
C ILE A 110 -5.50 13.88 5.24
N GLU A 111 -6.57 14.04 6.02
CA GLU A 111 -7.84 14.59 5.55
C GLU A 111 -7.67 15.98 4.92
N ASP A 112 -6.97 16.88 5.61
CA ASP A 112 -6.74 18.26 5.16
C ASP A 112 -5.98 18.28 3.82
N VAL A 113 -4.93 17.46 3.68
CA VAL A 113 -4.17 17.34 2.42
C VAL A 113 -5.04 16.78 1.29
N LEU A 114 -5.76 15.68 1.54
CA LEU A 114 -6.58 15.06 0.51
C LEU A 114 -7.72 15.97 0.07
N ARG A 115 -8.40 16.67 0.99
CA ARG A 115 -9.48 17.59 0.63
C ARG A 115 -8.98 18.82 -0.13
N ALA A 116 -7.81 19.34 0.22
CA ALA A 116 -7.20 20.47 -0.49
C ALA A 116 -6.88 20.13 -1.95
N GLU A 117 -6.30 18.94 -2.18
CA GLU A 117 -5.85 18.50 -3.51
C GLU A 117 -6.95 17.88 -4.37
N LEU A 118 -7.89 17.15 -3.75
CA LEU A 118 -8.84 16.28 -4.45
C LEU A 118 -10.29 16.69 -4.33
N LYS A 119 -10.65 17.74 -3.58
CA LYS A 119 -12.05 18.24 -3.48
C LYS A 119 -13.11 17.12 -3.38
N SER A 120 -13.85 16.86 -4.46
CA SER A 120 -14.94 15.87 -4.53
C SER A 120 -14.45 14.47 -4.90
N GLU A 121 -13.28 14.35 -5.51
CA GLU A 121 -12.66 13.15 -6.04
C GLU A 121 -12.18 12.22 -4.90
N VAL A 122 -12.05 12.74 -3.68
CA VAL A 122 -11.87 11.92 -2.45
C VAL A 122 -13.00 10.88 -2.31
N TYR A 123 -14.22 11.20 -2.75
CA TYR A 123 -15.34 10.26 -2.70
C TYR A 123 -15.14 9.07 -3.65
N LEU A 124 -14.56 9.28 -4.83
CA LEU A 124 -14.27 8.18 -5.77
C LEU A 124 -13.30 7.18 -5.12
N LEU A 125 -12.29 7.69 -4.41
CA LEU A 125 -11.37 6.83 -3.66
C LEU A 125 -12.06 6.06 -2.54
N SER A 126 -13.00 6.68 -1.84
CA SER A 126 -13.69 6.04 -0.71
C SER A 126 -14.68 4.96 -1.12
N GLN A 127 -15.05 4.90 -2.41
CA GLN A 127 -15.79 3.77 -2.97
C GLN A 127 -14.90 2.55 -3.23
N ILE A 128 -13.66 2.77 -3.66
CA ILE A 128 -12.70 1.69 -3.91
C ILE A 128 -12.00 1.26 -2.62
N ILE A 129 -11.69 2.18 -1.70
CA ILE A 129 -11.07 1.92 -0.41
C ILE A 129 -12.04 2.36 0.70
N PRO A 130 -13.00 1.52 1.11
CA PRO A 130 -14.03 1.91 2.08
C PRO A 130 -13.48 2.36 3.44
N ASP A 131 -12.36 1.80 3.89
CA ASP A 131 -11.71 2.20 5.14
C ASP A 131 -11.18 3.64 5.11
N LEU A 132 -11.01 4.26 3.93
CA LEU A 132 -10.63 5.66 3.80
C LEU A 132 -11.63 6.58 4.50
N LYS A 133 -12.93 6.24 4.47
CA LYS A 133 -14.01 7.03 5.11
C LYS A 133 -13.74 7.30 6.60
N LYS A 134 -13.07 6.36 7.28
CA LYS A 134 -12.69 6.48 8.70
C LYS A 134 -11.49 7.41 8.92
N VAL A 135 -10.65 7.61 7.90
CA VAL A 135 -9.50 8.52 7.97
C VAL A 135 -9.96 9.96 7.75
N ILE A 136 -10.82 10.19 6.75
CA ILE A 136 -11.26 11.53 6.34
C ILE A 136 -12.55 12.02 7.04
N ASN A 137 -12.97 11.35 8.12
CA ASN A 137 -14.20 11.61 8.86
C ASN A 137 -15.40 11.94 7.95
N GLN A 138 -15.54 11.21 6.84
CA GLN A 138 -16.59 11.48 5.88
C GLN A 138 -17.86 10.80 6.38
N ASP A 139 -18.68 11.56 7.12
CA ASP A 139 -20.09 11.26 7.23
C ASP A 139 -20.66 11.23 5.80
N THR A 140 -21.47 10.21 5.53
CA THR A 140 -21.95 9.78 4.21
C THR A 140 -22.89 10.78 3.54
N GLU A 141 -22.66 12.08 3.65
CA GLU A 141 -23.45 13.10 2.95
C GLU A 141 -22.87 13.34 1.55
N HIS A 142 -23.71 12.97 0.59
CA HIS A 142 -23.47 12.82 -0.83
C HIS A 142 -22.78 14.04 -1.46
N ALA A 143 -21.50 13.88 -1.80
CA ALA A 143 -20.96 14.60 -2.95
C ALA A 143 -21.66 14.03 -4.19
N LYS A 144 -22.73 14.71 -4.63
CA LYS A 144 -23.34 14.45 -5.93
C LYS A 144 -22.26 14.67 -6.99
N THR A 145 -21.64 13.60 -7.46
CA THR A 145 -20.93 13.63 -8.74
C THR A 145 -21.98 13.93 -9.79
N SER A 146 -21.88 15.09 -10.45
CA SER A 146 -22.69 15.38 -11.63
C SER A 146 -22.50 14.24 -12.63
N ASP A 147 -23.57 13.53 -12.94
CA ASP A 147 -23.55 12.23 -13.61
C ASP A 147 -23.21 12.30 -15.13
N ASP A 148 -22.65 13.42 -15.59
CA ASP A 148 -22.46 13.75 -17.01
C ASP A 148 -21.03 13.56 -17.54
N THR A 149 -20.13 12.92 -16.79
CA THR A 149 -18.74 12.67 -17.23
C THR A 149 -18.59 11.34 -17.94
N THR A 150 -17.85 11.32 -19.06
CA THR A 150 -17.49 10.09 -19.78
C THR A 150 -16.69 9.11 -18.91
N SER A 151 -16.70 7.82 -19.29
CA SER A 151 -15.94 6.77 -18.59
C SER A 151 -14.45 7.10 -18.48
N ASP A 152 -13.85 7.62 -19.56
CA ASP A 152 -12.42 7.95 -19.60
C ASP A 152 -12.07 9.10 -18.65
N ALA A 153 -12.94 10.12 -18.56
CA ALA A 153 -12.74 11.24 -17.64
C ALA A 153 -12.79 10.77 -16.18
N ARG A 154 -13.72 9.86 -15.85
CA ARG A 154 -13.80 9.25 -14.50
C ARG A 154 -12.55 8.43 -14.17
N GLN A 155 -12.02 7.68 -15.13
CA GLN A 155 -10.78 6.91 -14.93
C GLN A 155 -9.57 7.84 -14.70
N ALA A 156 -9.44 8.90 -15.49
CA ALA A 156 -8.36 9.88 -15.31
C ALA A 156 -8.43 10.58 -13.94
N GLN A 157 -9.64 10.96 -13.50
CA GLN A 157 -9.88 11.53 -12.17
C GLN A 157 -9.50 10.55 -11.07
N PHE A 158 -9.92 9.29 -11.19
CA PHE A 158 -9.55 8.24 -10.24
C PHE A 158 -8.03 8.04 -10.17
N ASN A 159 -7.36 7.90 -11.32
CA ASN A 159 -5.91 7.73 -11.37
C ASN A 159 -5.16 8.90 -10.72
N TYR A 160 -5.61 10.15 -10.96
CA TYR A 160 -5.05 11.32 -10.30
C TYR A 160 -5.28 11.28 -8.79
N ALA A 161 -6.51 11.02 -8.35
CA ALA A 161 -6.87 10.91 -6.94
C ALA A 161 -6.04 9.83 -6.24
N PHE A 162 -5.86 8.68 -6.88
CA PHE A 162 -5.12 7.55 -6.34
C PHE A 162 -3.64 7.87 -6.16
N ARG A 163 -3.02 8.58 -7.11
CA ARG A 163 -1.64 9.08 -6.96
C ARG A 163 -1.51 10.02 -5.77
N VAL A 164 -2.38 11.02 -5.66
CA VAL A 164 -2.36 11.97 -4.53
C VAL A 164 -2.53 11.25 -3.20
N PHE A 165 -3.46 10.28 -3.15
CA PHE A 165 -3.63 9.43 -1.98
C PHE A 165 -2.35 8.68 -1.61
N VAL A 166 -1.75 7.92 -2.54
CA VAL A 166 -0.52 7.16 -2.24
C VAL A 166 0.64 8.06 -1.87
N ARG A 167 0.81 9.23 -2.50
CA ARG A 167 1.83 10.22 -2.11
C ARG A 167 1.62 10.69 -0.67
N THR A 168 0.40 11.07 -0.32
CA THR A 168 0.03 11.53 1.02
C THR A 168 0.27 10.44 2.05
N MET A 169 -0.13 9.20 1.77
CA MET A 169 0.15 8.10 2.70
C MET A 169 1.65 7.83 2.81
N SER A 170 2.37 7.81 1.68
CA SER A 170 3.81 7.54 1.66
C SER A 170 4.64 8.60 2.40
N SER A 171 4.16 9.86 2.51
CA SER A 171 4.84 10.88 3.31
C SER A 171 4.73 10.65 4.82
N HIS A 172 3.71 9.92 5.27
CA HIS A 172 3.53 9.55 6.68
C HIS A 172 3.97 8.11 6.99
N PHE A 173 4.16 7.28 5.96
CA PHE A 173 4.58 5.89 6.04
C PHE A 173 5.72 5.62 5.06
N SER A 174 6.96 5.99 5.42
CA SER A 174 8.13 5.78 4.57
C SER A 174 9.16 4.86 5.24
N PRO A 175 9.60 3.77 4.59
CA PRO A 175 9.13 3.30 3.28
C PRO A 175 7.72 2.68 3.36
N LEU A 176 6.98 2.78 2.26
CA LEU A 176 5.74 2.03 2.05
C LEU A 176 6.06 0.78 1.23
N VAL A 177 5.70 -0.39 1.73
CA VAL A 177 5.85 -1.68 1.04
C VAL A 177 4.46 -2.27 0.81
N LEU A 178 4.11 -2.46 -0.47
CA LEU A 178 2.84 -3.03 -0.93
C LEU A 178 3.08 -4.45 -1.45
N CYS A 179 2.86 -5.45 -0.61
CA CYS A 179 3.03 -6.84 -1.01
C CYS A 179 1.74 -7.37 -1.67
N LEU A 180 1.82 -7.76 -2.94
CA LEU A 180 0.70 -8.29 -3.72
C LEU A 180 0.90 -9.79 -4.03
N ASP A 181 0.08 -10.64 -3.42
CA ASP A 181 0.10 -12.09 -3.63
C ASP A 181 -0.78 -12.51 -4.80
N ASP A 182 -0.37 -13.59 -5.47
CA ASP A 182 -1.08 -14.23 -6.58
C ASP A 182 -1.35 -13.31 -7.80
N LEU A 183 -0.36 -12.48 -8.17
CA LEU A 183 -0.42 -11.52 -9.27
C LEU A 183 -0.92 -12.09 -10.61
N GLN A 184 -0.76 -13.40 -10.86
CA GLN A 184 -1.32 -14.07 -12.04
C GLN A 184 -2.85 -13.95 -12.17
N TRP A 185 -3.54 -13.61 -11.07
CA TRP A 185 -4.99 -13.40 -11.03
C TRP A 185 -5.39 -11.93 -11.02
N ALA A 186 -4.44 -11.00 -11.23
CA ALA A 186 -4.73 -9.58 -11.24
C ALA A 186 -5.63 -9.18 -12.43
N ASP A 187 -6.58 -8.28 -12.18
CA ASP A 187 -7.33 -7.61 -13.22
C ASP A 187 -6.48 -6.53 -13.91
N VAL A 188 -6.86 -6.14 -15.12
CA VAL A 188 -6.13 -5.14 -15.93
C VAL A 188 -6.00 -3.81 -15.18
N SER A 189 -7.08 -3.34 -14.56
CA SER A 189 -7.06 -2.09 -13.79
C SER A 189 -6.09 -2.14 -12.60
N SER A 190 -5.89 -3.30 -11.97
CA SER A 190 -4.87 -3.46 -10.93
C SER A 190 -3.45 -3.32 -11.48
N LEU A 191 -3.17 -3.89 -12.65
CA LEU A 191 -1.87 -3.74 -13.31
C LEU A 191 -1.62 -2.29 -13.72
N ASP A 192 -2.64 -1.63 -14.27
CA ASP A 192 -2.58 -0.20 -14.62
C ASP A 192 -2.26 0.66 -13.39
N ILE A 193 -2.83 0.34 -12.22
CA ILE A 193 -2.53 1.05 -10.97
C ILE A 193 -1.09 0.78 -10.50
N ILE A 194 -0.58 -0.45 -10.61
CA ILE A 194 0.82 -0.74 -10.28
C ILE A 194 1.76 0.10 -11.17
N GLU A 195 1.52 0.12 -12.47
CA GLU A 195 2.29 0.94 -13.43
C GLU A 195 2.17 2.43 -13.08
N LEU A 196 0.95 2.90 -12.82
CA LEU A 196 0.66 4.28 -12.43
C LEU A 196 1.48 4.73 -11.22
N LEU A 197 1.61 3.86 -10.20
CA LEU A 197 2.38 4.13 -8.98
C LEU A 197 3.88 4.10 -9.22
N LEU A 198 4.39 3.16 -10.01
CA LEU A 198 5.81 3.08 -10.36
C LEU A 198 6.25 4.29 -11.20
N ALA A 199 5.43 4.72 -12.16
CA ALA A 199 5.72 5.85 -13.06
C ALA A 199 5.61 7.24 -12.41
N ASP A 200 5.04 7.35 -11.20
CA ASP A 200 4.74 8.64 -10.57
C ASP A 200 5.96 9.44 -10.05
N VAL A 201 6.65 10.18 -10.91
CA VAL A 201 7.86 10.94 -10.54
C VAL A 201 7.67 12.00 -9.43
N GLN A 202 6.42 12.34 -9.10
CA GLN A 202 6.08 13.28 -8.02
C GLN A 202 5.98 12.59 -6.66
N ASN A 203 5.88 11.26 -6.59
CA ASN A 203 6.05 10.56 -5.32
C ASN A 203 7.53 10.58 -4.92
N LYS A 204 7.82 11.40 -3.91
CA LYS A 204 9.16 11.62 -3.35
C LYS A 204 9.45 10.72 -2.15
N CYS A 205 8.59 9.76 -1.85
CA CYS A 205 8.78 8.80 -0.77
C CYS A 205 9.14 7.43 -1.32
N SER A 206 9.82 6.62 -0.51
CA SER A 206 10.25 5.29 -0.92
C SER A 206 9.06 4.32 -0.97
N LEU A 207 8.83 3.71 -2.14
CA LEU A 207 7.72 2.77 -2.40
C LEU A 207 8.26 1.47 -2.98
N MET A 208 7.96 0.34 -2.35
CA MET A 208 8.26 -1.00 -2.87
C MET A 208 6.95 -1.71 -3.18
N ILE A 209 6.86 -2.35 -4.34
CA ILE A 209 5.77 -3.27 -4.71
C ILE A 209 6.36 -4.67 -4.88
#